data_AF-A0A7S1PSD8-F1
#
_entry.id   AF-A0A7S1PSD8-F1
#
_cell.length_a   1.000
_cell.length_b   1.000
_cell.length_c   1.000
_cell.angle_alpha   90.00
_cell.angle_beta   90.00
_cell.angle_gamma   90.00
#
_symmetry.space_group_name_H-M   'P 1'
#
loop_
_entity.id
_entity.type
_entity.pdbx_description
1 polymer ?
#
loop_
_entity_poly.entity_id
_entity_poly.type
_entity_poly.pdbx_seq_one_letter_code
_entity_poly.pdbx_strand_id
1 'polypeptide(L)'
;SDNDHALLVQGVLAGGAIEAWNRQVVGSPNAGKAVVPGDKLVRVNAVDGSCDAMVAECKDKLLVKLLFVRGGLNYSAPLACLAAAEGRAGLRGGSPGKAAAPPGE
;
A
#
# COMPACT_ATOMS: atom_id res chain seq x y z
N SER A 1 -14.40 3.61 -22.92
CA SER A 1 -14.60 3.78 -21.47
C SER A 1 -13.30 3.40 -20.79
N ASP A 2 -12.75 4.23 -19.90
CA ASP A 2 -11.41 4.05 -19.30
C ASP A 2 -11.27 2.83 -18.36
N ASN A 3 -12.35 2.08 -18.14
CA ASN A 3 -12.45 1.03 -17.13
C ASN A 3 -12.03 -0.36 -17.62
N ASP A 4 -11.69 -0.50 -18.91
CA ASP A 4 -11.40 -1.80 -19.53
C ASP A 4 -9.93 -2.25 -19.38
N HIS A 5 -9.08 -1.41 -18.80
CA HIS A 5 -7.63 -1.61 -18.78
C HIS A 5 -7.03 -1.86 -17.38
N ALA A 6 -7.80 -1.73 -16.30
CA ALA A 6 -7.31 -1.94 -14.94
C ALA A 6 -8.39 -2.44 -13.98
N LEU A 7 -7.99 -3.33 -13.07
CA LEU A 7 -8.86 -3.87 -12.02
C LEU A 7 -8.61 -3.11 -10.71
N LEU A 8 -9.66 -2.50 -10.15
CA LEU A 8 -9.59 -1.79 -8.87
C LEU A 8 -9.57 -2.77 -7.70
N VAL A 9 -8.59 -2.62 -6.81
CA VAL A 9 -8.56 -3.34 -5.54
C VAL A 9 -9.61 -2.73 -4.61
N GLN A 10 -10.71 -3.44 -4.40
CA GLN A 10 -11.76 -3.03 -3.46
C GLN A 10 -11.47 -3.49 -2.02
N GLY A 11 -10.71 -4.57 -1.88
CA GLY A 11 -10.47 -5.23 -0.60
C GLY A 11 -9.39 -6.29 -0.72
N VAL A 12 -8.85 -6.69 0.43
CA VAL A 12 -7.92 -7.81 0.54
C VAL A 12 -8.61 -8.92 1.33
N LEU A 13 -8.68 -10.11 0.74
CA LEU A 13 -9.33 -11.27 1.36
C LEU A 13 -8.50 -11.81 2.52
N ALA A 14 -9.11 -11.96 3.69
CA ALA A 14 -8.48 -12.57 4.86
C ALA A 14 -8.12 -14.04 4.58
N GLY A 15 -6.92 -14.47 4.97
CA GLY A 15 -6.35 -15.77 4.62
C GLY A 15 -5.94 -15.92 3.15
N GLY A 16 -6.10 -14.87 2.32
CA GLY A 16 -5.82 -14.91 0.88
C GLY A 16 -4.34 -14.67 0.54
N ALA A 17 -4.00 -14.89 -0.73
CA ALA A 17 -2.63 -14.73 -1.23
C ALA A 17 -2.07 -13.31 -1.06
N ILE A 18 -2.89 -12.28 -1.34
CA ILE A 18 -2.48 -10.88 -1.19
C ILE A 18 -2.28 -10.50 0.29
N GLU A 19 -3.10 -11.02 1.18
CA GLU A 19 -2.93 -10.81 2.62
C GLU A 19 -1.63 -11.44 3.13
N ALA A 20 -1.34 -12.68 2.69
CA ALA A 20 -0.08 -13.35 3.00
C ALA A 20 1.13 -12.58 2.46
N TRP A 21 1.06 -12.07 1.22
CA TRP A 21 2.07 -11.17 0.64
C TRP A 21 2.26 -9.91 1.49
N ASN A 22 1.18 -9.23 1.84
CA ASN A 22 1.23 -8.01 2.65
C ASN A 22 1.92 -8.25 3.99
N ARG A 23 1.61 -9.35 4.68
CA ARG A 23 2.31 -9.72 5.93
C ARG A 23 3.81 -9.91 5.77
N GLN A 24 4.27 -10.39 4.61
CA GLN A 24 5.71 -10.57 4.35
C GLN A 24 6.42 -9.23 4.14
N VAL A 25 5.76 -8.24 3.54
CA VAL A 25 6.39 -6.98 3.19
C VAL A 25 6.18 -5.88 4.23
N VAL A 26 5.12 -5.92 5.02
CA VAL A 26 4.85 -4.96 6.10
C VAL A 26 5.92 -5.11 7.19
N GLY A 27 6.61 -4.01 7.49
CA GLY A 27 7.74 -3.99 8.43
C GLY A 27 9.11 -4.27 7.81
N SER A 28 9.17 -4.48 6.50
CA SER A 28 10.42 -4.62 5.74
C SER A 28 10.71 -3.35 4.91
N PRO A 29 11.92 -3.21 4.32
CA PRO A 29 12.22 -2.17 3.33
C PRO A 29 11.27 -2.18 2.11
N ASN A 30 10.55 -3.28 1.89
CA ASN A 30 9.57 -3.43 0.83
C ASN A 30 8.14 -3.05 1.26
N ALA A 31 7.93 -2.41 2.42
CA ALA A 31 6.60 -2.06 2.92
C ALA A 31 5.74 -1.28 1.90
N GLY A 32 6.36 -0.45 1.04
CA GLY A 32 5.66 0.26 -0.04
C GLY A 32 5.05 -0.63 -1.13
N LYS A 33 5.39 -1.93 -1.16
CA LYS A 33 4.84 -2.94 -2.08
C LYS A 33 3.61 -3.68 -1.52
N ALA A 34 3.15 -3.32 -0.32
CA ALA A 34 1.89 -3.84 0.19
C ALA A 34 0.74 -3.38 -0.70
N VAL A 35 -0.17 -4.29 -1.05
CA VAL A 35 -1.35 -4.01 -1.86
C VAL A 35 -2.48 -3.56 -0.94
N VAL A 36 -3.12 -2.45 -1.23
CA VAL A 36 -4.20 -1.88 -0.40
C VAL A 36 -5.41 -1.51 -1.26
N PRO A 37 -6.61 -1.40 -0.66
CA PRO A 37 -7.77 -0.87 -1.36
C PRO A 37 -7.47 0.48 -2.01
N GLY A 38 -7.91 0.66 -3.26
CA GLY A 38 -7.60 1.83 -4.09
C GLY A 38 -6.45 1.61 -5.08
N ASP A 39 -5.61 0.57 -4.89
CA ASP A 39 -4.63 0.17 -5.90
C ASP A 39 -5.32 -0.30 -7.19
N LYS A 40 -4.62 -0.15 -8.31
CA LYS A 40 -5.07 -0.62 -9.62
C LYS A 40 -4.14 -1.72 -10.12
N LEU A 41 -4.67 -2.91 -10.34
CA LEU A 41 -3.98 -3.99 -11.04
C LEU A 41 -4.02 -3.70 -12.54
N VAL A 42 -2.85 -3.48 -13.13
CA VAL A 42 -2.71 -3.07 -14.54
C VAL A 42 -2.08 -4.15 -15.42
N ARG A 43 -1.47 -5.17 -14.81
CA ARG A 43 -0.86 -6.29 -15.54
C ARG A 43 -0.77 -7.55 -14.69
N VAL A 44 -1.01 -8.70 -15.30
CA VAL A 44 -0.78 -10.05 -14.76
C VAL A 44 0.16 -10.78 -15.71
N ASN A 45 1.33 -11.18 -15.23
CA ASN A 45 2.41 -11.72 -16.07
C ASN A 45 2.75 -10.79 -17.24
N ALA A 46 2.46 -11.22 -18.47
CA ALA A 46 2.62 -10.47 -19.71
C ALA A 46 1.29 -9.94 -20.27
N VAL A 47 0.18 -10.09 -19.53
CA VAL A 47 -1.17 -9.70 -19.95
C VAL A 47 -1.55 -8.36 -19.33
N ASP A 48 -1.78 -7.36 -20.18
CA ASP A 48 -2.30 -6.03 -19.84
C ASP A 48 -3.33 -5.57 -20.88
N GLY A 49 -3.94 -4.41 -20.67
CA GLY A 49 -4.89 -3.80 -21.63
C GLY A 49 -6.27 -4.45 -21.71
N SER A 50 -6.48 -5.61 -21.08
CA SER A 50 -7.80 -6.25 -20.96
C SER A 50 -8.00 -6.84 -19.57
N CYS A 51 -9.02 -6.34 -18.86
CA CYS A 51 -9.41 -6.85 -17.54
C CYS A 51 -9.78 -8.35 -17.58
N ASP A 52 -10.56 -8.79 -18.56
CA ASP A 52 -10.97 -10.20 -18.67
C ASP A 52 -9.78 -11.13 -18.90
N ALA A 53 -8.83 -10.72 -19.75
CA ALA A 53 -7.62 -11.49 -20.00
C ALA A 53 -6.75 -11.60 -18.73
N MET A 54 -6.62 -10.52 -17.96
CA MET A 54 -5.91 -10.55 -16.67
C MET A 54 -6.57 -11.49 -15.66
N VAL A 55 -7.92 -11.49 -15.57
CA VAL A 55 -8.66 -12.40 -14.70
C VAL A 55 -8.48 -13.85 -15.15
N ALA A 56 -8.54 -14.12 -16.46
CA ALA A 56 -8.32 -15.45 -17.02
C ALA A 56 -6.92 -15.98 -16.67
N GLU A 57 -5.88 -15.16 -16.82
CA GLU A 57 -4.50 -15.51 -16.47
C GLU A 57 -4.35 -15.89 -14.98
N CYS A 58 -5.00 -15.14 -14.07
CA CYS A 58 -5.02 -15.46 -12.64
C CYS A 58 -5.73 -16.78 -12.31
N LYS A 59 -6.65 -17.24 -13.16
CA LYS A 59 -7.36 -18.51 -12.98
C LYS A 59 -6.61 -19.70 -13.59
N ASP A 60 -5.89 -19.45 -14.68
CA ASP A 60 -5.19 -20.49 -15.43
C ASP A 60 -3.82 -20.84 -14.82
N LYS A 61 -3.12 -19.86 -14.23
CA LYS A 61 -1.78 -20.05 -13.68
C LYS A 61 -1.76 -20.14 -12.16
N LEU A 62 -0.99 -21.10 -11.66
CA LEU A 62 -0.73 -21.24 -10.22
C LEU A 62 0.24 -20.19 -9.68
N LEU A 63 1.10 -19.63 -10.53
CA LEU A 63 2.06 -18.59 -10.17
C LEU A 63 1.93 -17.42 -11.15
N VAL A 64 1.67 -16.23 -10.60
CA VAL A 64 1.50 -15.00 -11.38
C VAL A 64 2.34 -13.86 -10.82
N LYS A 65 2.84 -13.01 -11.71
CA LYS A 65 3.48 -11.74 -11.40
C LYS A 65 2.47 -10.62 -11.57
N LEU A 66 2.07 -10.00 -10.47
CA LEU A 66 1.11 -8.91 -10.48
C LEU A 66 1.84 -7.56 -10.50
N LEU A 67 1.36 -6.63 -11.32
CA LEU A 67 1.81 -5.24 -11.32
C LEU A 67 0.67 -4.33 -10.89
N PHE A 68 0.88 -3.62 -9.80
CA PHE A 68 -0.05 -2.64 -9.27
C PHE A 68 0.48 -1.21 -9.48
N VAL A 69 -0.44 -0.30 -9.76
CA VAL A 69 -0.21 1.14 -9.67
C VAL A 69 -0.97 1.65 -8.44
N ARG A 70 -0.27 2.39 -7.58
CA ARG A 70 -0.87 3.04 -6.41
C ARG A 70 -1.92 4.05 -6.89
N GLY A 71 -3.18 3.88 -6.49
CA GLY A 71 -4.25 4.80 -6.85
C GLY A 71 -4.08 6.15 -6.15
N GLY A 72 -4.27 7.25 -6.89
CA GLY A 72 -4.40 8.60 -6.33
C GLY A 72 -5.73 8.81 -5.61
N LEU A 73 -5.95 10.03 -5.09
CA LEU A 73 -7.00 10.51 -4.14
C LEU A 73 -8.49 10.26 -4.52
N ASN A 74 -8.75 9.43 -5.53
CA ASN A 74 -10.07 9.15 -6.07
C ASN A 74 -10.78 8.01 -5.33
N TYR A 75 -10.15 7.43 -4.30
CA TYR A 75 -10.73 6.36 -3.50
C TYR A 75 -11.06 6.87 -2.09
N SER A 76 -12.34 6.89 -1.76
CA SER A 76 -12.83 7.06 -0.39
C SER A 76 -12.60 5.75 0.36
N ALA A 77 -11.37 5.55 0.84
CA ALA A 77 -11.15 4.51 1.84
C ALA A 77 -11.92 4.91 3.11
N PRO A 78 -12.56 3.97 3.83
CA PRO A 78 -13.07 4.25 5.16
C PRO A 78 -11.94 4.82 6.02
N LEU A 79 -12.19 5.92 6.75
CA LEU A 79 -11.21 6.63 7.59
C LEU A 79 -10.43 5.70 8.54
N ALA A 80 -10.97 4.53 8.88
CA ALA A 80 -10.29 3.50 9.66
C ALA A 80 -9.00 2.96 9.00
N CYS A 81 -8.93 2.90 7.66
CA CYS A 81 -7.73 2.48 6.94
C CYS A 81 -6.69 3.60 6.82
N LEU A 82 -7.12 4.86 6.71
CA LEU A 82 -6.23 6.01 6.61
C LEU A 82 -5.54 6.31 7.95
N ALA A 83 -6.25 6.12 9.06
CA ALA A 83 -5.72 6.27 10.41
C ALA A 83 -4.57 5.30 10.74
N ALA A 84 -4.45 4.17 10.03
CA ALA A 84 -3.33 3.25 10.19
C ALA A 84 -2.02 3.77 9.53
N ALA A 85 -2.13 4.68 8.56
CA ALA A 85 -0.98 5.28 7.88
C ALA A 85 -0.47 6.55 8.59
N GLU A 86 -1.32 7.23 9.36
CA GLU A 86 -0.98 8.51 10.03
C GLU A 86 -0.43 8.36 11.46
N GLY A 87 -0.09 7.14 11.89
CA GLY A 87 0.42 6.86 13.24
C GLY A 87 1.94 7.05 13.45
N ARG A 88 2.70 7.62 12.50
CA ARG A 88 4.16 7.79 12.65
C ARG A 88 4.69 9.10 12.05
N ALA A 89 4.14 10.23 12.49
CA ALA A 89 4.81 11.52 12.37
C ALA A 89 4.58 12.35 13.65
N GLY A 90 5.42 12.11 14.66
CA GLY A 90 5.49 12.98 15.83
C GLY A 90 5.69 12.20 17.12
N LEU A 91 6.94 12.14 17.58
CA LEU A 91 7.35 12.26 18.97
C LEU A 91 8.90 12.30 19.01
N ARG A 92 9.47 13.46 18.66
CA ARG A 92 10.76 13.91 19.21
C ARG A 92 10.51 15.17 20.02
N GLY A 93 9.89 14.98 21.19
CA GLY A 93 9.94 15.96 22.27
C GLY A 93 11.30 15.84 22.96
N GLY A 94 12.27 16.64 22.53
CA GLY A 94 13.50 16.88 23.28
C GLY A 94 13.29 18.09 24.17
N SER A 95 13.23 17.87 25.49
CA SER A 95 13.09 18.91 26.51
C SER A 95 14.19 19.97 26.45
N PRO A 96 13.90 21.25 26.78
CA PRO A 96 14.93 22.23 27.07
C PRO A 96 15.41 22.01 28.51
N GLY A 97 16.68 21.62 28.68
CA GLY A 97 17.25 21.39 29.99
C GLY A 97 18.72 21.71 30.01
N LYS A 98 19.06 22.98 30.28
CA LYS A 98 19.86 23.40 31.44
C LYS A 98 20.44 24.79 31.19
N ALA A 99 19.97 25.74 32.01
CA ALA A 99 20.55 27.05 32.18
C ALA A 99 21.98 26.93 32.71
N ALA A 100 22.90 27.71 32.15
CA ALA A 100 24.15 28.10 32.77
C ALA A 100 24.15 29.63 32.86
N ALA A 101 24.02 30.15 34.07
CA ALA A 101 24.21 31.57 34.38
C ALA A 101 25.71 31.86 34.59
N PRO A 102 26.21 33.07 34.24
CA PRO A 102 27.52 33.57 34.68
C PRO A 102 27.40 34.19 36.10
N PRO A 103 28.48 34.20 36.91
CA PRO A 103 29.44 35.32 36.96
C PRO A 103 30.88 34.83 37.30
N GLY A 104 31.97 35.59 37.36
CA GLY A 104 32.26 37.02 37.32
C GLY A 104 33.78 37.22 37.43
N GLU A 105 34.20 38.48 37.22
CA GLU A 105 35.56 39.06 37.26
C GLU A 105 36.51 38.78 36.07
#